data_AF-A0A494W117-F1
#
_entry.id   AF-A0A494W117-F1
#
_cell.length_a   1.000
_cell.length_b   1.000
_cell.length_c   1.000
_cell.angle_alpha   90.00
_cell.angle_beta   90.00
_cell.angle_gamma   90.00
#
_symmetry.space_group_name_H-M   'P 1'
#
loop_
_entity.id
_entity.type
_entity.pdbx_description
1 polymer ?
#
loop_
_entity_poly.entity_id
_entity_poly.type
_entity_poly.pdbx_seq_one_letter_code
_entity_poly.pdbx_strand_id
1 'polypeptide(L)' 'MERSDTLTRLLAHIDNIHELGKQRAFELGNPFYAKYEGDGEYYTKELPTGERFQVKVEIITDENEFPIEIKDTIIKQLH' A
#
# COMPACT_ATOMS: atom_id res chain seq x y z
N MET A 1 -5.86 -5.21 -32.30
CA MET A 1 -6.58 -6.03 -31.31
C MET A 1 -7.45 -5.09 -30.49
N GLU A 2 -8.77 -5.10 -30.71
CA GLU A 2 -9.68 -4.39 -29.81
C GLU A 2 -9.74 -5.14 -28.48
N ARG A 3 -9.40 -4.47 -27.37
CA ARG A 3 -9.60 -5.01 -26.02
C ARG A 3 -11.11 -5.04 -25.77
N SER A 4 -11.63 -6.17 -25.29
CA SER A 4 -13.03 -6.30 -24.84
C SER A 4 -13.39 -5.17 -23.87
N ASP A 5 -14.50 -4.49 -24.12
CA ASP A 5 -15.01 -3.37 -23.31
C ASP A 5 -15.17 -3.75 -21.82
N THR A 6 -15.48 -5.03 -21.55
CA THR A 6 -15.53 -5.60 -20.20
C THR A 6 -14.16 -5.61 -19.51
N LEU A 7 -13.11 -6.00 -20.23
CA LEU A 7 -11.74 -6.01 -19.69
C LEU A 7 -11.27 -4.58 -19.44
N THR A 8 -11.57 -3.64 -20.35
CA THR A 8 -11.23 -2.23 -20.19
C THR A 8 -11.91 -1.62 -18.96
N ARG A 9 -13.19 -1.90 -18.73
CA ARG A 9 -13.92 -1.45 -17.53
C ARG A 9 -13.43 -2.11 -16.24
N LEU A 10 -13.00 -3.37 -16.29
CA LEU A 10 -12.39 -4.06 -15.15
C LEU A 10 -11.04 -3.42 -14.79
N LEU A 11 -10.16 -3.23 -15.78
CA LEU A 11 -8.86 -2.60 -15.59
C LEU A 11 -8.98 -1.16 -15.07
N ALA A 12 -9.96 -0.38 -15.54
CA ALA A 12 -10.20 0.98 -15.04
C ALA A 12 -10.60 1.04 -13.54
N HIS A 13 -11.12 -0.05 -12.99
CA HIS A 13 -11.43 -0.13 -11.55
C HIS A 13 -10.28 -0.72 -10.72
N ILE A 14 -9.29 -1.37 -11.35
CA ILE A 14 -8.09 -1.86 -10.65
C ILE A 14 -7.28 -0.70 -10.10
N ASP A 15 -7.25 0.44 -10.81
CA ASP A 15 -6.59 1.66 -10.33
C ASP A 15 -7.16 2.14 -8.99
N ASN A 16 -8.45 1.88 -8.71
CA ASN A 16 -9.09 2.22 -7.44
C ASN A 16 -8.77 1.24 -6.30
N ILE A 17 -8.16 0.08 -6.55
CA ILE A 17 -7.90 -0.91 -5.48
C ILE A 17 -6.93 -0.34 -4.43
N HIS A 18 -5.95 0.47 -4.86
CA HIS A 18 -5.04 1.14 -3.94
C HIS A 18 -5.79 2.12 -3.02
N GLU A 19 -6.66 2.95 -3.59
CA GLU A 19 -7.46 3.93 -2.84
C GLU A 19 -8.46 3.24 -1.91
N LEU A 20 -9.09 2.15 -2.35
CA LEU A 20 -10.00 1.35 -1.52
C LEU A 20 -9.26 0.68 -0.36
N GLY A 21 -8.05 0.15 -0.61
CA GLY A 21 -7.18 -0.42 0.41
C GLY A 21 -6.74 0.62 1.45
N LYS A 22 -6.35 1.81 0.98
CA LYS A 22 -5.99 2.96 1.83
C LYS A 22 -7.16 3.43 2.67
N GLN A 23 -8.34 3.62 2.06
CA GLN A 23 -9.56 3.99 2.78
C GLN A 23 -9.85 2.98 3.89
N ARG A 24 -9.79 1.68 3.57
CA ARG A 24 -10.06 0.63 4.55
C ARG A 24 -9.03 0.59 5.68
N ALA A 25 -7.74 0.80 5.39
CA ALA A 25 -6.71 0.89 6.41
C ALA A 25 -7.02 2.03 7.39
N PHE A 26 -7.39 3.20 6.87
CA PHE A 26 -7.68 4.39 7.69
C PHE A 26 -8.96 4.26 8.50
N GLU A 27 -10.02 3.65 7.97
CA GLU A 27 -11.24 3.33 8.72
C GLU A 27 -10.95 2.45 9.95
N LEU A 28 -9.94 1.58 9.85
CA LEU A 28 -9.49 0.71 10.95
C LEU A 28 -8.44 1.37 11.86
N GLY A 29 -8.07 2.63 11.60
CA GLY A 29 -7.02 3.34 12.34
C GLY A 29 -5.60 2.86 12.03
N ASN A 30 -5.42 2.07 10.97
CA ASN A 30 -4.13 1.50 10.59
C ASN A 30 -3.37 2.42 9.62
N PRO A 31 -2.03 2.41 9.65
CA PRO A 31 -1.24 3.00 8.58
C PRO A 31 -1.44 2.25 7.26
N PHE A 32 -1.32 2.97 6.15
CA PHE A 32 -1.29 2.42 4.80
C PHE A 32 0.16 2.37 4.29
N TYR A 33 0.55 1.25 3.70
CA TYR A 33 1.88 1.05 3.13
C TYR A 33 1.76 0.85 1.62
N ALA A 34 2.50 1.63 0.85
CA ALA A 34 2.58 1.49 -0.61
C ALA A 34 4.01 1.70 -1.09
N LYS A 35 4.32 1.10 -2.23
CA LYS A 35 5.60 1.25 -2.91
C LYS A 35 5.39 2.02 -4.20
N TYR A 36 5.87 3.25 -4.24
CA TYR A 36 5.75 4.13 -5.41
C TYR A 36 7.00 4.08 -6.28
N GLU A 37 6.87 4.57 -7.51
CA GLU A 37 8.02 4.76 -8.39
C GLU A 37 9.02 5.73 -7.73
N GLY A 38 10.28 5.30 -7.60
CA GLY A 38 11.33 6.06 -6.91
C GLY A 38 11.57 5.67 -5.44
N ASP A 39 10.74 4.82 -4.83
CA ASP A 39 10.95 4.38 -3.44
C ASP A 39 12.15 3.42 -3.28
N GLY A 40 12.62 2.80 -4.37
CA GLY A 40 13.77 1.89 -4.36
C GLY A 40 13.53 0.66 -3.48
N GLU A 41 14.27 0.53 -2.39
CA GLU A 41 14.10 -0.54 -1.39
C GLU A 41 13.11 -0.20 -0.27
N TYR A 42 12.68 1.07 -0.17
CA TYR A 42 11.79 1.55 0.88
C TYR A 42 10.32 1.49 0.46
N TYR A 43 9.47 1.86 1.41
CA TYR A 43 8.03 2.00 1.25
C TYR A 43 7.60 3.37 1.77
N THR A 44 6.50 3.87 1.26
CA THR A 44 5.80 5.00 1.85
C THR A 44 4.74 4.49 2.83
N LYS A 45 4.85 4.92 4.09
CA LYS A 45 3.85 4.76 5.14
C LYS A 45 3.04 6.05 5.24
N GLU A 46 1.72 5.94 5.16
CA GLU A 46 0.80 7.05 5.38
C GLU A 46 -0.08 6.76 6.59
N LEU A 47 -0.16 7.69 7.53
CA LEU A 47 -1.04 7.60 8.68
C LEU A 47 -2.44 8.13 8.34
N PRO A 48 -3.49 7.72 9.07
CA PRO A 48 -4.82 8.30 8.92
C PRO A 48 -4.87 9.82 9.17
N THR A 49 -3.86 10.37 9.87
CA THR A 49 -3.67 11.80 10.09
C THR A 49 -3.19 12.56 8.84
N GLY A 50 -2.78 11.85 7.79
CA GLY A 50 -2.18 12.39 6.57
C GLY A 50 -0.65 12.51 6.62
N GLU A 51 -0.03 12.21 7.76
CA GLU A 51 1.44 12.21 7.87
C GLU A 51 2.05 11.07 7.04
N ARG A 52 3.12 11.38 6.30
CA ARG A 52 3.79 10.42 5.43
C ARG A 52 5.23 10.21 5.85
N PHE A 53 5.71 8.98 5.69
CA PHE A 53 7.06 8.57 6.04
C PHE A 53 7.61 7.63 4.99
N GLN A 54 8.90 7.75 4.69
CA GLN A 54 9.64 6.70 4.03
C GLN A 54 10.12 5.72 5.10
N VAL A 55 9.79 4.45 4.93
CA VAL A 55 10.06 3.39 5.90
C VAL A 55 10.72 2.19 5.23
N LYS A 56 11.52 1.46 5.99
CA LYS A 56 11.91 0.10 5.65
C LYS A 56 10.92 -0.86 6.29
N VAL A 57 10.38 -1.80 5.51
CA VAL A 57 9.38 -2.77 5.97
C VAL A 57 10.01 -4.17 6.04
N GLU A 58 9.72 -4.87 7.14
CA GLU A 58 9.88 -6.30 7.28
C GLU A 58 8.49 -6.92 7.46
N ILE A 59 8.14 -7.88 6.60
CA ILE A 59 6.87 -8.60 6.66
C ILE A 59 7.14 -9.91 7.39
N ILE A 60 6.49 -10.08 8.55
CA ILE A 60 6.55 -11.32 9.31
C ILE A 60 5.38 -12.20 8.86
N THR A 61 5.70 -13.43 8.47
CA THR A 61 4.73 -14.42 8.01
C THR A 61 4.57 -15.56 9.02
N ASP A 62 3.43 -16.23 8.98
CA ASP A 62 3.21 -17.49 9.70
C ASP A 62 3.85 -18.70 8.96
N GLU A 63 3.57 -19.90 9.47
CA GLU A 63 4.06 -21.18 8.92
C GLU A 63 3.54 -21.49 7.50
N ASN A 64 2.47 -20.83 7.05
CA ASN A 64 1.88 -20.98 5.73
C ASN A 64 2.23 -19.80 4.81
N GLU A 65 3.24 -19.00 5.18
CA GLU A 65 3.69 -17.82 4.45
C GLU A 65 2.63 -16.69 4.38
N PHE A 66 1.62 -16.70 5.26
CA PHE A 66 0.67 -15.59 5.33
C PHE A 66 1.22 -14.44 6.16
N PRO A 67 1.15 -13.19 5.68
CA PRO A 67 1.61 -12.03 6.43
C PRO A 67 0.72 -11.79 7.67
N ILE A 68 1.33 -11.79 8.85
CA ILE A 68 0.64 -11.57 10.13
C ILE A 68 1.03 -10.25 10.80
N GLU A 69 2.22 -9.73 10.51
CA GLU A 69 2.72 -8.49 11.10
C GLU A 69 3.62 -7.75 10.11
N ILE A 70 3.54 -6.42 10.16
CA ILE A 70 4.47 -5.52 9.46
C ILE A 70 5.27 -4.80 10.53
N LYS A 71 6.60 -4.94 10.50
CA LYS A 71 7.52 -4.10 11.27
C LYS A 71 8.12 -3.06 10.35
N ASP A 72 7.95 -1.80 10.71
CA ASP A 72 8.50 -0.69 9.94
C ASP A 72 9.54 0.11 10.74
N THR A 73 10.58 0.56 10.05
CA THR A 73 11.57 1.50 10.59
C THR A 73 11.49 2.80 9.79
N ILE A 74 11.20 3.90 10.48
CA ILE A 74 11.12 5.23 9.87
C ILE A 74 12.52 5.68 9.44
N ILE A 75 12.67 5.96 8.15
CA ILE A 75 13.91 6.47 7.56
C ILE A 75 13.86 8.00 7.48
N LYS A 76 12.74 8.55 7.01
CA LYS A 76 12.50 10.01 6.97
C LYS A 76 11.01 10.32 6.91
N GLN A 77 10.61 11.50 7.37
CA GLN A 77 9.28 12.05 7.14
C GLN A 77 9.20 12.62 5.71
N LEU A 78 8.08 12.35 5.04
CA LEU A 78 7.72 12.90 3.75
C LEU A 78 6.66 13.96 4.01
N HIS A 79 6.93 15.20 3.60
CA HIS A 79 6.05 16.35 3.81
C HIS A 79 4.63 16.14 3.24
#